data_AF-A0A2J0L604-F1
#
_entry.id   AF-A0A2J0L604-F1
#
_cell.length_a   1.000
_cell.length_b   1.000
_cell.length_c   1.000
_cell.angle_alpha   90.00
_cell.angle_beta   90.00
_cell.angle_gamma   90.00
#
_symmetry.space_group_name_H-M   'P 1'
#
loop_
_entity.id
_entity.type
_entity.pdbx_description
1 polymer ?
#
loop_
_entity_poly.entity_id
_entity_poly.type
_entity_poly.pdbx_seq_one_letter_code
_entity_poly.pdbx_strand_id
1 'polypeptide(L)'
;MIITGNTYFKTSWEAYKLMEIFPRMSRAGIKQIPRIDITYVLKAHVNYGRWGISCECGGAEYAWEEKVFMCQSCFNASHKHQFGIVKFPDERMEIEAILESRPTPFRNWNNLSDRRRLGRDETVDDLKAENEAHKTELLEAI
;
A
#
# COMPACT_ATOMS: atom_id res chain seq x y z
N MET A 1 -14.52 -5.52 3.14
CA MET A 1 -13.84 -4.22 3.05
C MET A 1 -12.34 -4.37 3.21
N ILE A 2 -11.62 -4.25 2.09
CA ILE A 2 -10.18 -3.96 2.07
C ILE A 2 -9.99 -2.49 2.46
N ILE A 3 -9.04 -2.20 3.35
CA ILE A 3 -8.90 -0.86 3.95
C ILE A 3 -7.72 -0.07 3.38
N THR A 4 -7.89 1.24 3.24
CA THR A 4 -6.83 2.21 2.92
C THR A 4 -6.45 3.02 4.16
N GLY A 5 -5.43 3.88 4.02
CA GLY A 5 -5.02 4.81 5.08
C GLY A 5 -6.16 5.71 5.53
N ASN A 6 -6.99 6.17 4.59
CA ASN A 6 -8.15 7.02 4.87
C ASN A 6 -9.12 6.36 5.83
N THR A 7 -9.48 5.10 5.57
CA THR A 7 -10.40 4.34 6.42
C THR A 7 -9.76 3.94 7.74
N TYR A 8 -8.49 3.51 7.73
CA TYR A 8 -7.79 3.05 8.93
C TYR A 8 -7.60 4.17 9.95
N PHE A 9 -7.10 5.33 9.51
CA PHE A 9 -6.86 6.49 10.37
C PHE A 9 -8.09 7.40 10.52
N LYS A 10 -9.18 7.13 9.79
CA LYS A 10 -10.41 7.93 9.78
C LYS A 10 -10.15 9.41 9.48
N THR A 11 -9.27 9.68 8.51
CA THR A 11 -8.83 11.05 8.16
C THR A 11 -8.39 11.12 6.70
N SER A 12 -8.16 12.32 6.17
CA SER A 12 -7.57 12.52 4.85
C SER A 12 -6.04 12.50 4.90
N TRP A 13 -5.39 12.25 3.78
CA TRP A 13 -3.94 12.40 3.65
C TRP A 13 -3.47 13.79 4.05
N GLU A 14 -4.22 14.83 3.67
CA GLU A 14 -3.86 16.22 3.95
C GLU A 14 -3.81 16.51 5.46
N ALA A 15 -4.80 16.04 6.21
CA ALA A 15 -4.79 16.17 7.66
C ALA A 15 -3.68 15.31 8.29
N TYR A 16 -3.52 14.07 7.84
CA TYR A 16 -2.48 13.17 8.33
C TYR A 16 -1.06 13.72 8.11
N LYS A 17 -0.81 14.30 6.93
CA LYS A 17 0.45 14.96 6.57
C LYS A 17 0.80 16.08 7.54
N LEU A 18 -0.17 16.95 7.86
CA LEU A 18 0.04 18.08 8.77
C LEU A 18 0.26 17.65 10.22
N MET A 19 -0.48 16.63 10.66
CA MET A 19 -0.49 16.21 12.06
C MET A 19 0.60 15.18 12.41
N GLU A 20 0.98 14.33 11.46
CA GLU A 20 1.93 13.24 11.71
C GLU A 20 3.22 13.41 10.91
N ILE A 21 3.14 13.59 9.59
CA ILE A 21 4.33 13.57 8.73
C ILE A 21 5.23 14.76 9.01
N PHE A 22 4.73 16.00 8.91
CA PHE A 22 5.56 17.19 9.10
C PHE A 22 6.16 17.31 10.51
N PRO A 23 5.43 17.04 11.60
CA PRO A 23 6.05 17.03 12.93
C PRO A 23 7.14 15.97 13.08
N ARG A 24 6.97 14.77 12.51
CA ARG A 24 7.99 13.72 12.52
C ARG A 24 9.22 14.10 11.69
N MET A 25 9.03 14.66 10.50
CA MET A 25 10.12 15.17 9.66
C MET A 25 10.92 16.27 10.36
N SER A 26 10.23 17.22 11.01
CA SER A 26 10.86 18.29 11.78
C SER A 26 11.70 17.74 12.93
N ARG A 27 11.19 16.76 13.69
CA ARG A 27 11.95 16.06 14.74
C ARG A 27 13.17 15.31 14.19
N ALA A 28 13.10 14.82 12.96
CA ALA A 28 14.22 14.21 12.25
C ALA A 28 15.21 15.23 11.65
N GLY A 29 15.01 16.53 11.86
CA GLY A 29 15.88 17.59 11.35
C GLY A 29 15.66 17.91 9.86
N ILE A 30 14.62 17.36 9.24
CA ILE A 30 14.30 17.60 7.83
C ILE A 30 13.50 18.90 7.73
N LYS A 31 14.14 19.96 7.23
CA LYS A 31 13.58 21.32 7.17
C LYS A 31 12.90 21.67 5.85
N GLN A 32 13.01 20.80 4.85
CA GLN A 32 12.39 21.01 3.55
C GLN A 32 10.90 20.69 3.59
N ILE A 33 10.12 21.49 2.86
CA ILE A 33 8.72 21.17 2.56
C ILE A 33 8.72 20.22 1.35
N PRO A 34 8.29 18.97 1.50
CA PRO A 34 8.23 18.02 0.38
C PRO A 34 7.26 18.50 -0.69
N ARG A 35 7.65 18.29 -1.95
CA ARG A 35 6.80 18.41 -3.13
C ARG A 35 6.51 17.01 -3.67
N ILE A 36 5.55 16.91 -4.58
CA ILE A 36 5.34 15.68 -5.33
C ILE A 36 6.50 15.49 -6.32
N ASP A 37 7.16 14.35 -6.24
CA ASP A 37 8.10 13.88 -7.25
C ASP A 37 7.38 12.93 -8.20
N ILE A 38 7.11 13.41 -9.42
CA ILE A 38 6.39 12.64 -10.43
C ILE A 38 7.19 11.45 -10.98
N THR A 39 8.49 11.40 -10.73
CA THR A 39 9.37 10.31 -11.17
C THR A 39 9.41 9.18 -10.15
N TYR A 40 9.00 9.44 -8.90
CA TYR A 40 8.94 8.45 -7.84
C TYR A 40 7.54 7.85 -7.74
N VAL A 41 7.30 6.82 -8.55
CA VAL A 41 6.02 6.11 -8.60
C VAL A 41 6.11 4.77 -7.88
N LEU A 42 5.19 4.53 -6.94
CA LEU A 42 5.07 3.27 -6.20
C LEU A 42 3.73 2.62 -6.51
N LYS A 43 3.74 1.29 -6.69
CA LYS A 43 2.51 0.53 -6.90
C LYS A 43 1.92 0.06 -5.58
N ALA A 44 0.60 0.13 -5.44
CA ALA A 44 -0.12 -0.43 -4.28
C ALA A 44 -0.19 -1.95 -4.35
N HIS A 45 -0.18 -2.60 -3.19
CA HIS A 45 -0.42 -4.04 -3.02
C HIS A 45 -1.43 -4.26 -1.88
N VAL A 46 -2.00 -5.46 -1.76
CA VAL A 46 -2.86 -5.82 -0.62
C VAL A 46 -2.13 -6.79 0.30
N ASN A 47 -2.10 -6.47 1.59
CA ASN A 47 -1.51 -7.30 2.62
C ASN A 47 -2.47 -7.41 3.82
N TYR A 48 -2.91 -8.63 4.14
CA TYR A 48 -3.89 -8.90 5.20
C TYR A 48 -5.13 -7.99 5.15
N GLY A 49 -5.67 -7.77 3.94
CA GLY A 49 -6.85 -6.96 3.71
C GLY A 49 -6.61 -5.44 3.80
N ARG A 50 -5.35 -5.00 3.66
CA ARG A 50 -4.98 -3.58 3.68
C ARG A 50 -4.26 -3.22 2.40
N TRP A 51 -4.67 -2.13 1.76
CA TRP A 51 -3.87 -1.54 0.70
C TRP A 51 -2.63 -0.88 1.30
N GLY A 52 -1.47 -1.31 0.83
CA GLY A 52 -0.17 -0.89 1.32
C GLY A 52 0.80 -0.50 0.21
N ILE A 53 1.87 0.19 0.60
CA ILE A 53 2.98 0.60 -0.24
C ILE A 53 4.28 0.22 0.47
N SER A 54 5.16 -0.47 -0.23
CA SER A 54 6.50 -0.80 0.27
C SER A 54 7.50 0.28 -0.15
N CYS A 55 8.21 0.82 0.82
CA CYS A 55 9.36 1.68 0.58
C CYS A 55 10.59 0.82 0.28
N GLU A 56 11.51 1.35 -0.52
CA GLU A 56 12.78 0.70 -0.79
C GLU A 56 13.72 0.57 0.42
N CYS A 57 13.48 1.34 1.50
CA CYS A 57 14.19 1.17 2.76
C CYS A 57 13.69 -0.05 3.58
N GLY A 58 12.72 -0.81 3.05
CA GLY A 58 12.08 -1.95 3.73
C GLY A 58 10.89 -1.56 4.62
N GLY A 59 10.58 -0.27 4.75
CA GLY A 59 9.37 0.20 5.43
C GLY A 59 8.10 -0.08 4.61
N ALA A 60 6.95 -0.12 5.26
CA ALA A 60 5.66 -0.28 4.59
C ALA A 60 4.63 0.66 5.23
N GLU A 61 3.81 1.30 4.40
CA GLU A 61 2.77 2.24 4.84
C GLU A 61 1.43 1.88 4.20
N TYR A 62 0.34 2.39 4.76
CA TYR A 62 -0.96 2.34 4.10
C TYR A 62 -0.94 3.16 2.81
N ALA A 63 -1.59 2.63 1.76
CA ALA A 63 -1.90 3.41 0.58
C ALA A 63 -3.05 4.37 0.90
N TRP A 64 -2.94 5.61 0.44
CA TRP A 64 -3.96 6.66 0.60
C TRP A 64 -4.69 6.89 -0.73
N GLU A 65 -5.99 7.20 -0.66
CA GLU A 65 -6.83 7.48 -1.84
C GLU A 65 -6.34 8.70 -2.64
N GLU A 66 -5.68 9.64 -1.97
CA GLU A 66 -5.07 10.83 -2.56
C GLU A 66 -3.84 10.51 -3.41
N LYS A 67 -3.41 9.24 -3.45
CA LYS A 67 -2.31 8.74 -4.28
C LYS A 67 -0.95 9.37 -3.98
N VAL A 68 -0.71 9.74 -2.72
CA VAL A 68 0.55 10.31 -2.24
C VAL A 68 1.20 9.38 -1.22
N PHE A 69 2.53 9.36 -1.21
CA PHE A 69 3.32 8.51 -0.33
C PHE A 69 4.47 9.25 0.37
N MET A 70 4.61 9.03 1.66
CA MET A 70 5.81 9.31 2.44
C MET A 70 6.09 8.15 3.38
N CYS A 71 7.26 7.52 3.25
CA CYS A 71 7.69 6.51 4.22
C CYS A 71 7.98 7.16 5.57
N GLN A 72 7.48 6.60 6.66
CA GLN A 72 7.72 7.15 8.01
C GLN A 72 9.02 6.67 8.63
N SER A 73 9.68 5.67 8.04
CA SER A 73 10.97 5.17 8.51
C SER A 73 12.14 5.99 7.97
N CYS A 74 12.16 6.28 6.66
CA CYS A 74 13.26 7.01 6.02
C CYS A 74 12.87 8.38 5.44
N PHE A 75 11.59 8.74 5.49
CA PHE A 75 11.06 9.96 4.86
C PHE A 75 11.48 10.09 3.39
N ASN A 76 11.50 8.99 2.65
CA ASN A 76 11.93 8.93 1.24
C ASN A 76 13.32 9.57 1.01
N ALA A 77 14.30 9.31 1.89
CA ALA A 77 15.62 9.95 1.86
C ALA A 77 16.33 9.86 0.50
N SER A 78 16.27 8.71 -0.16
CA SER A 78 16.82 8.48 -1.51
C SER A 78 16.16 9.34 -2.59
N HIS A 79 14.91 9.72 -2.39
CA HIS A 79 14.14 10.64 -3.24
C HIS A 79 14.12 12.05 -2.66
N LYS A 80 15.22 12.46 -2.00
CA LYS A 80 15.43 13.80 -1.44
C LYS A 80 14.25 14.28 -0.60
N HIS A 81 13.69 13.38 0.20
CA HIS A 81 12.51 13.60 1.05
C HIS A 81 11.32 14.26 0.34
N GLN A 82 11.12 13.95 -0.95
CA GLN A 82 9.93 14.33 -1.70
C GLN A 82 8.81 13.29 -1.51
N PHE A 83 7.57 13.71 -1.73
CA PHE A 83 6.43 12.80 -1.78
C PHE A 83 6.47 11.96 -3.06
N GLY A 84 6.21 10.66 -2.93
CA GLY A 84 6.01 9.77 -4.07
C GLY A 84 4.55 9.76 -4.53
N ILE A 85 4.33 9.29 -5.76
CA ILE A 85 3.00 9.02 -6.32
C ILE A 85 2.65 7.54 -6.13
N VAL A 86 1.42 7.27 -5.72
CA VAL A 86 0.90 5.91 -5.61
C VAL A 86 0.03 5.56 -6.83
N LYS A 87 0.30 4.42 -7.44
CA LYS A 87 -0.54 3.82 -8.47
C LYS A 87 -1.27 2.60 -7.91
N PHE A 88 -2.59 2.71 -7.77
CA PHE A 88 -3.46 1.54 -7.62
C PHE A 88 -3.59 0.80 -8.96
N PRO A 89 -3.82 -0.51 -8.96
CA PRO A 89 -4.14 -1.24 -10.18
C PRO A 89 -5.45 -0.74 -10.80
N ASP A 90 -5.58 -0.89 -12.11
CA ASP A 90 -6.78 -0.48 -12.84
C ASP A 90 -7.98 -1.41 -12.48
N GLU A 91 -7.68 -2.66 -12.14
CA GLU A 91 -8.63 -3.71 -11.74
C GLU A 91 -8.92 -3.72 -10.23
N ARG A 92 -8.67 -2.61 -9.52
CA ARG A 92 -8.78 -2.51 -8.05
C ARG A 92 -10.07 -3.11 -7.49
N MET A 93 -11.22 -2.78 -8.08
CA MET A 93 -12.52 -3.24 -7.60
C MET A 93 -12.69 -4.77 -7.72
N GLU A 94 -12.14 -5.38 -8.77
CA GLU A 94 -12.22 -6.83 -8.98
C GLU A 94 -11.30 -7.56 -7.99
N ILE A 95 -10.09 -7.04 -7.78
CA ILE A 95 -9.16 -7.53 -6.75
C ILE A 95 -9.83 -7.48 -5.37
N GLU A 96 -10.43 -6.34 -4.99
CA GLU A 96 -11.12 -6.18 -3.71
C GLU A 96 -12.28 -7.18 -3.57
N ALA A 97 -13.12 -7.34 -4.58
CA ALA A 97 -14.24 -8.28 -4.54
C ALA A 97 -13.78 -9.73 -4.33
N ILE A 98 -12.71 -10.16 -5.01
CA ILE A 98 -12.16 -11.51 -4.85
C ILE A 98 -11.60 -11.68 -3.44
N LEU A 99 -10.78 -10.75 -2.97
CA LEU A 99 -10.15 -10.86 -1.65
C LEU A 99 -11.17 -10.77 -0.51
N GLU A 100 -12.25 -10.01 -0.64
CA GLU A 100 -13.27 -9.89 0.40
C GLU A 100 -13.99 -11.20 0.72
N SER A 101 -14.05 -12.12 -0.24
CA SER A 101 -14.57 -13.48 -0.03
C SER A 101 -13.65 -14.35 0.85
N ARG A 102 -12.38 -13.97 1.01
CA ARG A 102 -11.39 -14.72 1.80
C ARG A 102 -11.42 -14.30 3.27
N PRO A 103 -11.06 -15.18 4.22
CA PRO A 103 -10.71 -14.77 5.58
C PRO A 103 -9.54 -13.78 5.57
N THR A 104 -9.53 -12.81 6.50
CA THR A 104 -8.55 -11.71 6.55
C THR A 104 -7.08 -12.14 6.45
N PRO A 105 -6.62 -13.24 7.09
CA PRO A 105 -5.24 -13.74 6.94
C PRO A 105 -4.82 -14.03 5.49
N PHE A 106 -5.78 -14.35 4.62
CA PHE A 106 -5.54 -14.78 3.24
C PHE A 106 -5.87 -13.69 2.21
N ARG A 107 -6.15 -12.46 2.67
CA ARG A 107 -6.42 -11.30 1.80
C ARG A 107 -5.12 -10.65 1.36
N ASN A 108 -4.41 -11.29 0.44
CA ASN A 108 -3.14 -10.80 -0.07
C ASN A 108 -3.21 -10.69 -1.59
N TRP A 109 -2.62 -9.63 -2.15
CA TRP A 109 -2.43 -9.46 -3.59
C TRP A 109 -1.16 -8.67 -3.86
N ASN A 110 -0.34 -9.15 -4.79
CA ASN A 110 0.98 -8.61 -5.07
C ASN A 110 1.05 -7.85 -6.38
N ASN A 111 1.31 -6.55 -6.26
CA ASN A 111 1.96 -5.77 -7.31
C ASN A 111 3.44 -5.68 -6.95
N LEU A 112 4.35 -5.71 -7.93
CA LEU A 112 5.82 -5.84 -7.73
C LEU A 112 6.51 -4.71 -6.93
N SER A 113 5.79 -3.88 -6.19
CA SER A 113 6.39 -2.94 -5.24
C SER A 113 6.98 -3.60 -3.98
N ASP A 114 6.57 -4.83 -3.62
CA ASP A 114 7.22 -5.55 -2.52
C ASP A 114 8.47 -6.29 -3.00
N ARG A 115 9.65 -5.68 -2.81
CA ARG A 115 10.96 -6.29 -3.10
C ARG A 115 11.20 -7.64 -2.40
N ARG A 116 10.39 -8.00 -1.39
CA ARG A 116 10.48 -9.30 -0.71
C ARG A 116 9.81 -10.44 -1.49
N ARG A 117 9.02 -10.13 -2.52
CA ARG A 117 8.33 -11.11 -3.37
C ARG A 117 8.90 -11.02 -4.79
N LEU A 118 9.87 -11.88 -5.08
CA LEU A 118 10.46 -12.06 -6.42
C LEU A 118 9.41 -12.67 -7.36
N GLY A 119 9.03 -11.99 -8.44
CA GLY A 119 8.04 -12.51 -9.39
C GLY A 119 7.61 -11.54 -10.49
N ARG A 120 6.48 -11.84 -11.14
CA ARG A 120 5.71 -10.92 -12.01
C ARG A 120 4.57 -10.26 -11.22
N ASP A 121 3.96 -9.20 -11.75
CA ASP A 121 2.72 -8.67 -11.17
C ASP A 121 1.67 -9.79 -11.13
N GLU A 122 1.00 -9.94 -9.98
CA GLU A 122 -0.12 -10.87 -9.82
C GLU A 122 -1.34 -10.29 -10.52
N THR A 123 -1.97 -11.08 -11.36
CA THR A 123 -3.17 -10.70 -12.10
C THR A 123 -4.42 -11.12 -11.34
N VAL A 124 -5.57 -10.59 -11.75
CA VAL A 124 -6.87 -11.09 -11.30
C VAL A 124 -7.04 -12.59 -11.57
N ASP A 125 -6.54 -13.08 -12.71
CA ASP A 125 -6.65 -14.49 -13.07
C ASP A 125 -5.80 -15.39 -12.16
N ASP A 126 -4.67 -14.87 -11.66
CA ASP A 126 -3.87 -15.57 -10.65
C ASP A 126 -4.64 -15.71 -9.33
N LEU A 127 -5.32 -14.64 -8.87
CA LEU A 127 -6.16 -14.71 -7.67
C LEU A 127 -7.31 -15.71 -7.81
N LYS A 128 -7.92 -15.77 -9.01
CA LYS A 128 -8.97 -16.74 -9.33
C LYS A 128 -8.42 -18.17 -9.31
N ALA A 129 -7.26 -18.39 -9.92
CA ALA A 129 -6.59 -19.69 -9.92
C ALA A 129 -6.18 -20.13 -8.51
N GLU A 130 -5.65 -19.22 -7.69
CA GLU A 130 -5.31 -19.47 -6.28
C GLU A 130 -6.55 -19.88 -5.48
N ASN A 131 -7.67 -19.17 -5.65
CA ASN A 131 -8.94 -19.50 -4.97
C ASN A 131 -9.43 -20.92 -5.31
N GLU A 132 -9.32 -21.33 -6.57
CA GLU A 132 -9.72 -22.69 -6.97
C GLU A 132 -8.75 -23.75 -6.41
N ALA A 133 -7.44 -23.46 -6.40
CA ALA A 133 -6.44 -24.38 -5.85
C ALA A 133 -6.57 -24.57 -4.32
N HIS A 134 -6.92 -23.50 -3.59
CA HIS A 134 -6.95 -23.46 -2.12
C HIS A 134 -8.38 -23.42 -1.54
N LYS A 135 -9.38 -23.82 -2.34
CA LYS A 135 -10.80 -23.70 -2.01
C LYS A 135 -11.17 -24.32 -0.66
N THR A 136 -10.63 -25.50 -0.35
CA THR A 136 -10.90 -26.22 0.90
C THR A 136 -10.38 -25.45 2.11
N GLU A 137 -9.15 -24.93 2.03
CA GLU A 137 -8.48 -24.20 3.11
C GLU A 137 -9.17 -22.85 3.38
N LEU A 138 -9.68 -22.20 2.33
CA LEU A 138 -10.47 -20.98 2.45
C LEU A 138 -11.84 -21.22 3.10
N LEU A 139 -12.47 -22.38 2.86
CA LEU A 139 -13.75 -22.76 3.47
C LEU A 139 -13.60 -23.16 4.95
N GLU A 140 -12.51 -23.83 5.32
CA GLU A 140 -12.24 -24.28 6.68
C GLU A 140 -11.78 -23.17 7.64
N ALA A 141 -11.42 -22.00 7.10
CA ALA A 141 -10.94 -20.86 7.86
C ALA A 141 -12.00 -19.77 8.13
N ILE A 142 -13.27 -20.02 7.77
CA ILE A 142 -14.45 -19.20 8.09
C ILE A 142 -15.10 -19.70 9.38
#